data_AF-A0A942K6B3-F1
#
_entry.id   AF-A0A942K6B3-F1
#
_cell.length_a   1.000
_cell.length_b   1.000
_cell.length_c   1.000
_cell.angle_alpha   90.00
_cell.angle_beta   90.00
_cell.angle_gamma   90.00
#
_symmetry.space_group_name_H-M   'P 1'
#
loop_
_entity.id
_entity.type
_entity.pdbx_description
1 polymer ?
#
loop_
_entity_poly.entity_id
_entity_poly.type
_entity_poly.pdbx_seq_one_letter_code
_entity_poly.pdbx_strand_id
1 'polypeptide(L)'
;ERSDVLAARLALAEAELTASSTLRDNLPSGSLSLSYARQQGERRLALGAGFDTRSYQPSLSLSFDPDAALAGNLPDATSSSFRLGISARVPLDAALPAALQAAALAVEQASLQLTLAINRAELELNNRQREVEAAEAALGLSEQVLAQSRRVAQDTEARYALGLVSSLERDQAELSAAEAELAAARARDGVLLARLALAAALALDPLEIF
;
A
#
# COMPACT_ATOMS: atom_id res chain seq x y z
N GLU A 1 6.96 3.45 7.37
CA GLU A 1 7.10 2.93 5.99
C GLU A 1 6.48 3.94 5.03
N ARG A 2 7.08 4.18 3.85
CA ARG A 2 6.54 5.15 2.87
C ARG A 2 5.17 4.72 2.36
N SER A 3 4.28 5.69 2.13
CA SER A 3 2.88 5.47 1.75
C SER A 3 2.70 4.84 0.36
N ASP A 4 3.62 5.11 -0.58
CA ASP A 4 3.61 4.58 -1.95
C ASP A 4 3.95 3.09 -2.01
N VAL A 5 4.97 2.65 -1.26
CA VAL A 5 5.31 1.23 -1.13
C VAL A 5 4.21 0.46 -0.39
N LEU A 6 3.62 1.06 0.65
CA LEU A 6 2.48 0.49 1.36
C LEU A 6 1.26 0.31 0.44
N ALA A 7 0.92 1.34 -0.35
CA ALA A 7 -0.18 1.26 -1.31
C ALA A 7 0.06 0.14 -2.35
N ALA A 8 1.29 0.01 -2.87
CA ALA A 8 1.63 -1.05 -3.82
C ALA A 8 1.57 -2.46 -3.19
N ARG A 9 1.96 -2.61 -1.91
CA ARG A 9 1.80 -3.88 -1.18
C ARG A 9 0.34 -4.24 -0.96
N LEU A 10 -0.50 -3.26 -0.62
CA LEU A 10 -1.94 -3.47 -0.46
C LEU A 10 -2.57 -3.89 -1.79
N ALA A 11 -2.21 -3.23 -2.90
CA ALA A 11 -2.70 -3.59 -4.23
C ALA A 11 -2.32 -5.03 -4.63
N LEU A 12 -1.10 -5.48 -4.29
CA LEU A 12 -0.71 -6.88 -4.50
C LEU A 12 -1.55 -7.85 -3.67
N ALA A 13 -1.76 -7.55 -2.38
CA ALA A 13 -2.58 -8.37 -1.50
C ALA A 13 -4.04 -8.46 -1.98
N GLU A 14 -4.60 -7.35 -2.47
CA GLU A 14 -5.94 -7.31 -3.07
C GLU A 14 -6.02 -8.12 -4.37
N ALA A 15 -5.01 -8.06 -5.22
CA ALA A 15 -4.92 -8.85 -6.45
C ALA A 15 -4.85 -10.35 -6.15
N GLU A 16 -4.06 -10.75 -5.15
CA GLU A 16 -3.96 -12.15 -4.70
C GLU A 16 -5.28 -12.66 -4.11
N LEU A 17 -5.93 -11.85 -3.26
CA LEU A 17 -7.26 -12.16 -2.72
C LEU A 17 -8.27 -12.35 -3.85
N THR A 18 -8.30 -11.45 -4.82
CA THR A 18 -9.20 -11.52 -5.98
C THR A 18 -8.92 -12.77 -6.80
N ALA A 19 -7.65 -13.07 -7.10
CA ALA A 19 -7.26 -14.28 -7.82
C ALA A 19 -7.68 -15.56 -7.09
N SER A 20 -7.50 -15.60 -5.76
CA SER A 20 -7.93 -16.74 -4.93
C SER A 20 -9.45 -16.92 -4.91
N SER A 21 -10.21 -15.82 -4.92
CA SER A 21 -11.68 -15.86 -4.99
C SER A 21 -12.15 -16.37 -6.35
N THR A 22 -11.55 -15.89 -7.44
CA THR A 22 -11.82 -16.36 -8.81
C THR A 22 -11.49 -17.84 -8.96
N LEU A 23 -10.38 -18.32 -8.38
CA LEU A 23 -10.08 -19.75 -8.36
C LEU A 23 -11.16 -20.54 -7.62
N ARG A 24 -11.51 -20.13 -6.39
CA ARG A 24 -12.52 -20.81 -5.57
C ARG A 24 -13.88 -20.88 -6.24
N ASP A 25 -14.27 -19.81 -6.91
CA ASP A 25 -15.58 -19.72 -7.55
C ASP A 25 -15.75 -20.64 -8.76
N ASN A 26 -14.61 -21.03 -9.33
CA ASN A 26 -14.49 -21.82 -10.53
C ASN A 26 -14.04 -23.27 -10.27
N LEU A 27 -13.78 -23.63 -9.01
CA LEU A 27 -13.56 -25.01 -8.61
C LEU A 27 -14.89 -25.80 -8.58
N PRO A 28 -14.85 -27.12 -8.84
CA PRO A 28 -15.99 -27.99 -8.62
C PRO A 28 -16.46 -27.87 -7.16
N SER A 29 -17.75 -27.65 -6.98
CA SER A 29 -18.37 -27.60 -5.65
C SER A 29 -19.39 -28.72 -5.50
N GLY A 30 -19.49 -29.27 -4.30
CA GLY A 30 -20.45 -30.30 -3.95
C GLY A 30 -21.32 -29.84 -2.79
N SER A 31 -22.56 -30.30 -2.77
CA SER A 31 -23.39 -30.20 -1.58
C SER A 31 -23.98 -31.56 -1.23
N LEU A 32 -23.85 -31.91 0.04
CA LEU A 32 -24.48 -33.08 0.64
C LEU A 32 -25.74 -32.60 1.33
N SER A 33 -26.90 -33.17 1.01
CA SER A 33 -28.15 -32.90 1.70
C SER A 33 -28.78 -34.21 2.17
N LEU A 34 -29.21 -34.21 3.42
CA LEU A 34 -29.92 -35.29 4.06
C LEU A 34 -31.28 -34.74 4.48
N SER A 35 -32.37 -35.30 3.98
CA SER A 35 -33.71 -34.90 4.40
C SER A 35 -34.56 -36.10 4.76
N TYR A 36 -35.22 -36.02 5.91
CA TYR A 36 -36.18 -37.00 6.39
C TYR A 36 -37.50 -36.28 6.57
N ALA A 37 -38.53 -36.72 5.84
CA ALA A 37 -39.87 -36.21 5.99
C ALA A 37 -40.83 -37.34 6.34
N ARG A 38 -41.69 -37.10 7.32
CA ARG A 38 -42.75 -38.01 7.73
C ARG A 38 -44.07 -37.26 7.66
N GLN A 39 -45.00 -37.82 6.89
CA GLN A 39 -46.37 -37.35 6.77
C GLN A 39 -47.28 -38.39 7.41
N GLN A 40 -48.05 -37.95 8.41
CA GLN A 40 -49.00 -38.78 9.13
C GLN A 40 -50.32 -38.02 9.21
N GLY A 41 -51.30 -38.44 8.41
CA GLY A 41 -52.56 -37.70 8.25
C GLY A 41 -52.31 -36.27 7.76
N GLU A 42 -52.79 -35.29 8.52
CA GLU A 42 -52.71 -33.85 8.22
C GLU A 42 -51.37 -33.22 8.60
N ARG A 43 -50.50 -33.95 9.30
CA ARG A 43 -49.25 -33.43 9.88
C ARG A 43 -48.04 -33.85 9.07
N ARG A 44 -47.19 -32.88 8.72
CA ARG A 44 -45.89 -33.12 8.08
C ARG A 44 -44.76 -32.63 8.99
N LEU A 45 -43.85 -33.53 9.32
CA LEU A 45 -42.57 -33.21 9.94
C LEU A 45 -41.47 -33.39 8.89
N ALA A 46 -40.61 -32.40 8.70
CA ALA A 46 -39.43 -32.54 7.87
C ALA A 46 -38.18 -32.00 8.58
N LEU A 47 -37.16 -32.84 8.62
CA LEU A 47 -35.82 -32.57 9.12
C LEU A 47 -34.86 -32.57 7.92
N GLY A 48 -34.03 -31.55 7.82
CA GLY A 48 -33.00 -31.41 6.79
C GLY A 48 -31.66 -31.08 7.42
N ALA A 49 -30.59 -31.67 6.92
CA ALA A 49 -29.22 -31.27 7.18
C ALA A 49 -28.50 -31.12 5.84
N GLY A 50 -27.67 -30.11 5.70
CA GLY A 50 -26.94 -29.83 4.47
C GLY A 50 -25.52 -29.36 4.76
N PHE A 51 -24.58 -29.68 3.87
CA PHE A 51 -23.22 -29.16 3.89
C PHE A 51 -22.83 -28.74 2.49
N ASP A 52 -22.35 -27.50 2.35
CA ASP A 52 -21.83 -26.95 1.11
C ASP A 52 -20.30 -26.85 1.19
N THR A 53 -19.61 -27.52 0.26
CA THR A 53 -18.14 -27.56 0.25
C THR A 53 -17.51 -26.23 -0.17
N ARG A 54 -18.27 -25.29 -0.76
CA ARG A 54 -17.77 -23.99 -1.23
C ARG A 54 -17.71 -22.96 -0.11
N SER A 55 -18.73 -22.93 0.74
CA SER A 55 -18.83 -22.00 1.86
C SER A 55 -18.34 -22.60 3.19
N TYR A 56 -18.15 -23.92 3.24
CA TYR A 56 -17.90 -24.67 4.48
C TYR A 56 -18.98 -24.43 5.54
N GLN A 57 -20.21 -24.10 5.12
CA GLN A 57 -21.32 -23.80 6.01
C GLN A 57 -22.21 -25.04 6.17
N PRO A 58 -22.31 -25.61 7.38
CA PRO A 58 -23.35 -26.58 7.69
C PRO A 58 -24.70 -25.86 7.84
N SER A 59 -25.76 -26.51 7.40
CA SER A 59 -27.14 -26.05 7.56
C SER A 59 -27.98 -27.16 8.18
N LEU A 60 -28.90 -26.77 9.07
CA LEU A 60 -29.87 -27.66 9.68
C LEU A 60 -31.23 -26.97 9.59
N SER A 61 -32.23 -27.67 9.07
CA SER A 61 -33.60 -27.19 8.96
C SER A 61 -34.55 -28.17 9.63
N LEU A 62 -35.50 -27.62 10.39
CA LEU A 62 -36.61 -28.37 10.97
C LEU A 62 -37.88 -27.61 10.60
N SER A 63 -38.83 -28.31 10.01
CA SER A 63 -40.13 -27.76 9.65
C SER A 63 -41.23 -28.71 10.11
N PHE A 64 -42.30 -28.11 10.62
CA PHE A 64 -43.49 -28.81 11.08
C PHE A 64 -44.69 -28.06 10.53
N ASP A 65 -45.46 -28.73 9.67
CA ASP A 65 -46.66 -28.18 9.06
C ASP A 65 -47.87 -29.01 9.53
N PRO A 66 -48.75 -28.44 10.37
CA PRO A 66 -49.91 -29.12 10.89
C PRO A 66 -51.14 -29.12 9.95
N ASP A 67 -51.15 -28.35 8.85
CA ASP A 67 -52.32 -28.10 7.99
C ASP A 67 -52.13 -28.55 6.52
N ALA A 68 -51.35 -29.60 6.26
CA ALA A 68 -50.98 -30.01 4.89
C ALA A 68 -52.14 -30.63 4.05
N ALA A 69 -53.37 -30.63 4.57
CA ALA A 69 -54.53 -31.31 4.00
C ALA A 69 -55.46 -30.35 3.23
N LEU A 70 -55.12 -30.05 1.97
CA LEU A 70 -56.07 -29.43 1.02
C LEU A 70 -55.99 -29.99 -0.40
N ALA A 71 -55.37 -31.15 -0.60
CA ALA A 71 -55.33 -31.85 -1.88
C ALA A 71 -55.80 -33.31 -1.75
N GLY A 72 -57.11 -33.52 -1.96
CA GLY A 72 -57.69 -34.71 -2.58
C GLY A 72 -57.49 -36.08 -1.91
N ASN A 73 -58.49 -36.48 -1.13
CA ASN A 73 -59.02 -37.85 -0.92
C ASN A 73 -58.13 -39.05 -1.32
N LEU A 74 -57.34 -39.57 -0.37
CA LEU A 74 -56.85 -40.96 -0.31
C LEU A 74 -56.74 -41.39 1.17
N PRO A 75 -56.83 -42.70 1.47
CA PRO A 75 -56.96 -43.22 2.83
C PRO A 75 -55.69 -43.00 3.66
N ASP A 76 -55.86 -42.97 4.99
CA ASP A 76 -54.93 -42.76 6.11
C ASP A 76 -53.53 -43.40 5.94
N ALA A 77 -52.74 -42.87 5.01
CA ALA A 77 -51.45 -43.40 4.62
C ALA A 77 -50.36 -42.64 5.37
N THR A 78 -49.73 -43.29 6.35
CA THR A 78 -48.46 -42.82 6.89
C THR A 78 -47.40 -43.00 5.81
N SER A 79 -46.85 -41.90 5.32
CA SER A 79 -45.74 -41.94 4.37
C SER A 79 -44.50 -41.34 5.02
N SER A 80 -43.38 -42.05 4.89
CA SER A 80 -42.07 -41.54 5.29
C SER A 80 -41.19 -41.54 4.05
N SER A 81 -40.60 -40.40 3.74
CA SER A 81 -39.62 -40.28 2.67
C SER A 81 -38.28 -39.88 3.27
N PHE A 82 -37.26 -40.69 2.99
CA PHE A 82 -35.87 -40.35 3.25
C PHE A 82 -35.21 -40.01 1.92
N ARG A 83 -34.55 -38.86 1.83
CA ARG A 83 -33.82 -38.43 0.63
C ARG A 83 -32.40 -38.06 1.02
N LEU A 84 -31.45 -38.77 0.42
CA LEU A 84 -30.05 -38.39 0.38
C LEU A 84 -29.79 -37.75 -0.99
N GLY A 85 -29.43 -36.47 -1.00
CA GLY A 85 -29.08 -35.74 -2.22
C GLY A 85 -27.58 -35.43 -2.21
N ILE A 86 -26.86 -35.91 -3.22
CA ILE A 86 -25.49 -35.47 -3.53
C ILE A 86 -25.59 -34.69 -4.82
N SER A 87 -25.24 -33.41 -4.81
CA SER A 87 -25.13 -32.61 -6.03
C SER A 87 -23.72 -32.11 -6.20
N ALA A 88 -23.18 -32.27 -7.40
CA ALA A 88 -21.92 -31.68 -7.81
C ALA A 88 -22.19 -30.65 -8.90
N ARG A 89 -21.62 -29.44 -8.75
CA ARG A 89 -21.63 -28.39 -9.76
C ARG A 89 -20.23 -28.26 -10.32
N VAL A 90 -20.07 -28.63 -11.59
CA VAL A 90 -18.84 -28.40 -12.36
C VAL A 90 -19.12 -27.27 -13.34
N PRO A 91 -18.51 -26.08 -13.19
CA PRO A 91 -18.63 -25.03 -14.19
C PRO A 91 -17.93 -25.48 -15.47
N LEU A 92 -18.68 -25.62 -16.56
CA LEU A 92 -18.18 -25.98 -17.90
C LEU A 92 -18.12 -24.73 -18.80
N ASP A 93 -17.67 -23.61 -18.24
CA ASP A 93 -17.55 -22.37 -19.00
C ASP A 93 -16.26 -22.40 -19.85
N ALA A 94 -16.38 -22.15 -21.15
CA ALA A 94 -15.23 -22.01 -22.04
C ALA A 94 -14.38 -20.76 -21.75
N ALA A 95 -14.94 -19.77 -21.05
CA ALA A 95 -14.24 -18.56 -20.63
C ALA A 95 -13.39 -18.74 -19.34
N LEU A 96 -13.52 -19.90 -18.66
CA LEU A 96 -12.81 -20.19 -17.42
C LEU A 96 -11.28 -20.02 -17.51
N PRO A 97 -10.60 -20.57 -18.54
CA PRO A 97 -9.16 -20.45 -18.65
C PRO A 97 -8.72 -18.99 -18.85
N ALA A 98 -9.51 -18.21 -19.58
CA ALA A 98 -9.25 -16.79 -19.81
C ALA A 98 -9.41 -15.96 -18.53
N ALA A 99 -10.43 -16.24 -17.71
CA ALA A 99 -10.63 -15.57 -16.42
C ALA A 99 -9.51 -15.88 -15.42
N LEU A 100 -9.05 -17.13 -15.37
CA LEU A 100 -7.91 -17.53 -14.54
C LEU A 100 -6.60 -16.91 -15.03
N GLN A 101 -6.39 -16.85 -16.35
CA GLN A 101 -5.23 -16.19 -16.94
C GLN A 101 -5.25 -14.68 -16.65
N ALA A 102 -6.40 -14.02 -16.76
CA ALA A 102 -6.55 -12.61 -16.43
C ALA A 102 -6.25 -12.33 -14.95
N ALA A 103 -6.70 -13.19 -14.04
CA ALA A 103 -6.39 -13.09 -12.62
C ALA A 103 -4.88 -13.27 -12.34
N ALA A 104 -4.23 -14.23 -12.99
CA ALA A 104 -2.79 -14.44 -12.88
C ALA A 104 -2.00 -13.22 -13.39
N LEU A 105 -2.40 -12.67 -14.55
CA LEU A 105 -1.80 -11.45 -15.11
C LEU A 105 -2.01 -10.24 -14.20
N ALA A 106 -3.15 -10.12 -13.52
CA ALA A 106 -3.39 -9.04 -12.57
C ALA A 106 -2.44 -9.11 -11.36
N VAL A 107 -2.19 -10.31 -10.82
CA VAL A 107 -1.20 -10.53 -9.75
C VAL A 107 0.22 -10.20 -10.25
N GLU A 108 0.58 -10.66 -11.45
CA GLU A 108 1.88 -10.36 -12.05
C GLU A 108 2.07 -8.84 -12.21
N GLN A 109 1.07 -8.13 -12.75
CA GLN A 109 1.10 -6.67 -12.88
C GLN A 109 1.24 -5.97 -11.53
N ALA A 110 0.49 -6.40 -10.50
CA ALA A 110 0.58 -5.83 -9.17
C ALA A 110 1.96 -6.05 -8.53
N SER A 111 2.57 -7.24 -8.75
CA SER A 111 3.92 -7.53 -8.26
C SER A 111 4.98 -6.67 -8.94
N LEU A 112 4.89 -6.48 -10.26
CA LEU A 112 5.77 -5.57 -11.00
C LEU A 112 5.60 -4.11 -10.54
N GLN A 113 4.37 -3.67 -10.26
CA GLN A 113 4.12 -2.34 -9.72
C GLN A 113 4.77 -2.15 -8.33
N LEU A 114 4.71 -3.17 -7.46
CA LEU A 114 5.42 -3.16 -6.18
C LEU A 114 6.94 -3.05 -6.37
N THR A 115 7.53 -3.85 -7.26
CA THR A 115 8.96 -3.76 -7.57
C THR A 115 9.34 -2.37 -8.09
N LEU A 116 8.55 -1.79 -8.98
CA LEU A 116 8.77 -0.44 -9.48
C LEU A 116 8.66 0.62 -8.37
N ALA A 117 7.70 0.49 -7.45
CA ALA A 117 7.54 1.38 -6.31
C ALA A 117 8.76 1.34 -5.39
N ILE A 118 9.28 0.16 -5.08
CA ILE A 118 10.49 -0.03 -4.27
C ILE A 118 11.70 0.60 -4.97
N ASN A 119 11.92 0.28 -6.25
CA ASN A 119 13.07 0.82 -7.01
C ASN A 119 13.03 2.35 -7.10
N ARG A 120 11.83 2.95 -7.25
CA ARG A 120 11.66 4.41 -7.25
C ARG A 120 11.97 5.00 -5.87
N ALA A 121 11.50 4.36 -4.80
CA ALA A 121 11.78 4.79 -3.44
C ALA A 121 13.29 4.76 -3.12
N GLU A 122 13.98 3.70 -3.55
CA GLU A 122 15.44 3.58 -3.41
C GLU A 122 16.19 4.63 -4.23
N LEU A 123 15.79 4.85 -5.49
CA LEU A 123 16.41 5.88 -6.32
C LEU A 123 16.21 7.28 -5.74
N GLU A 124 15.01 7.58 -5.24
CA GLU A 124 14.73 8.84 -4.58
C GLU A 124 15.59 9.02 -3.33
N LEU A 125 15.69 7.99 -2.47
CA LEU A 125 16.54 8.04 -1.28
C LEU A 125 18.00 8.33 -1.63
N ASN A 126 18.55 7.62 -2.61
CA ASN A 126 19.92 7.83 -3.08
C ASN A 126 20.11 9.26 -3.63
N ASN A 127 19.14 9.79 -4.36
CA ASN A 127 19.19 11.17 -4.85
C ASN A 127 19.16 12.17 -3.70
N ARG A 128 18.29 11.99 -2.69
CA ARG A 128 18.23 12.86 -1.51
C ARG A 128 19.52 12.83 -0.69
N GLN A 129 20.14 11.67 -0.54
CA GLN A 129 21.44 11.56 0.14
C GLN A 129 22.53 12.36 -0.60
N ARG A 130 22.59 12.23 -1.93
CA ARG A 130 23.52 13.02 -2.76
C ARG A 130 23.23 14.52 -2.70
N GLU A 131 21.97 14.92 -2.62
CA GLU A 131 21.59 16.34 -2.43
C GLU A 131 22.12 16.88 -1.09
N VAL A 132 22.05 16.11 -0.01
CA VAL A 132 22.63 16.49 1.29
C VAL A 132 24.15 16.62 1.19
N GLU A 133 24.83 15.62 0.63
CA GLU A 133 26.29 15.65 0.44
C GLU A 133 26.74 16.86 -0.39
N ALA A 134 26.01 17.16 -1.47
CA ALA A 134 26.28 18.32 -2.31
C ALA A 134 26.04 19.65 -1.57
N ALA A 135 24.97 19.74 -0.77
CA ALA A 135 24.69 20.93 0.04
C ALA A 135 25.78 21.15 1.11
N GLU A 136 26.25 20.08 1.76
CA GLU A 136 27.33 20.14 2.76
C GLU A 136 28.66 20.57 2.13
N ALA A 137 28.99 20.04 0.95
CA ALA A 137 30.15 20.47 0.20
C ALA A 137 30.06 21.96 -0.20
N ALA A 138 28.88 22.42 -0.62
CA ALA A 138 28.64 23.83 -0.97
C ALA A 138 28.76 24.76 0.25
N LEU A 139 28.29 24.33 1.43
CA LEU A 139 28.48 25.03 2.70
C LEU A 139 29.97 25.12 3.03
N GLY A 140 30.71 24.00 2.96
CA GLY A 140 32.14 23.99 3.24
C GLY A 140 32.94 24.94 2.34
N LEU A 141 32.61 24.99 1.04
CA LEU A 141 33.21 25.95 0.11
C LEU A 141 32.85 27.40 0.47
N SER A 142 31.59 27.67 0.80
CA SER A 142 31.12 29.02 1.14
C SER A 142 31.77 29.55 2.43
N GLU A 143 31.99 28.69 3.42
CA GLU A 143 32.69 29.02 4.66
C GLU A 143 34.18 29.33 4.41
N GLN A 144 34.83 28.61 3.49
CA GLN A 144 36.21 28.92 3.09
C GLN A 144 36.31 30.27 2.37
N VAL A 145 35.38 30.56 1.45
CA VAL A 145 35.30 31.87 0.76
C VAL A 145 35.07 32.99 1.79
N LEU A 146 34.13 32.82 2.72
CA LEU A 146 33.90 33.78 3.80
C LEU A 146 35.17 34.03 4.63
N ALA A 147 35.87 32.97 5.04
CA ALA A 147 37.10 33.10 5.80
C ALA A 147 38.18 33.87 5.02
N GLN A 148 38.30 33.62 3.71
CA GLN A 148 39.23 34.33 2.84
C GLN A 148 38.84 35.80 2.68
N SER A 149 37.59 36.11 2.35
CA SER A 149 37.11 37.48 2.16
C SER A 149 37.24 38.31 3.44
N ARG A 150 36.99 37.72 4.62
CA ARG A 150 37.22 38.39 5.91
C ARG A 150 38.69 38.76 6.13
N ARG A 151 39.63 37.87 5.80
CA ARG A 151 41.07 38.18 5.89
C ARG A 151 41.45 39.32 4.94
N VAL A 152 40.95 39.27 3.70
CA VAL A 152 41.19 40.34 2.71
C VAL A 152 40.64 41.69 3.21
N ALA A 153 39.43 41.71 3.77
CA ALA A 153 38.85 42.93 4.34
C ALA A 153 39.69 43.47 5.51
N GLN A 154 40.13 42.61 6.43
CA GLN A 154 40.99 42.99 7.55
C GLN A 154 42.34 43.57 7.09
N ASP A 155 43.00 42.90 6.13
CA ASP A 155 44.27 43.37 5.58
C ASP A 155 44.10 44.71 4.84
N THR A 156 42.98 44.88 4.12
CA THR A 156 42.66 46.11 3.39
C THR A 156 42.38 47.26 4.35
N GLU A 157 41.65 47.00 5.44
CA GLU A 157 41.40 48.00 6.49
C GLU A 157 42.70 48.44 7.17
N ALA A 158 43.60 47.50 7.49
CA ALA A 158 44.90 47.83 8.05
C ALA A 158 45.74 48.69 7.09
N ARG A 159 45.69 48.43 5.77
CA ARG A 159 46.36 49.24 4.76
C ARG A 159 45.72 50.62 4.60
N TYR A 160 44.40 50.70 4.70
CA TYR A 160 43.65 51.95 4.61
C TYR A 160 44.03 52.88 5.78
N ALA A 161 44.13 52.34 6.99
CA ALA A 161 44.58 53.08 8.17
C ALA A 161 46.00 53.66 8.03
N LEU A 162 46.84 53.03 7.18
CA LEU A 162 48.18 53.51 6.83
C LEU A 162 48.20 54.45 5.61
N GLY A 163 47.05 54.72 4.99
CA GLY A 163 46.94 55.53 3.77
C GLY A 163 47.49 54.85 2.51
N LEU A 164 47.63 53.52 2.51
CA LEU A 164 48.21 52.76 1.40
C LEU A 164 47.18 52.34 0.35
N VAL A 165 45.89 52.36 0.68
CA VAL A 165 44.77 52.05 -0.22
C VAL A 165 43.68 53.11 -0.08
N SER A 166 42.82 53.21 -1.08
CA SER A 166 41.69 54.16 -1.08
C SER A 166 40.53 53.68 -0.20
N SER A 167 39.65 54.61 0.21
CA SER A 167 38.43 54.24 0.95
C SER A 167 37.50 53.36 0.11
N LEU A 168 37.49 53.55 -1.22
CA LEU A 168 36.71 52.73 -2.14
C LEU A 168 37.16 51.26 -2.12
N GLU A 169 38.47 50.99 -2.10
CA GLU A 169 39.00 49.62 -2.02
C GLU A 169 38.63 48.95 -0.70
N ARG A 170 38.67 49.69 0.42
CA ARG A 170 38.16 49.19 1.71
C ARG A 170 36.69 48.83 1.62
N ASP A 171 35.84 49.75 1.13
CA ASP A 171 34.39 49.54 1.04
C ASP A 171 34.04 48.34 0.14
N GLN A 172 34.80 48.14 -0.95
CA GLN A 172 34.65 46.96 -1.82
C GLN A 172 35.04 45.66 -1.12
N ALA A 173 36.11 45.65 -0.32
CA ALA A 173 36.52 44.47 0.44
C ALA A 173 35.51 44.12 1.53
N GLU A 174 34.96 45.13 2.24
CA GLU A 174 33.89 44.95 3.21
C GLU A 174 32.61 44.39 2.57
N LEU A 175 32.19 44.96 1.44
CA LEU A 175 31.05 44.46 0.68
C LEU A 175 31.25 42.99 0.26
N SER A 176 32.42 42.65 -0.27
CA SER A 176 32.74 41.27 -0.67
C SER A 176 32.69 40.29 0.51
N ALA A 177 33.15 40.71 1.71
CA ALA A 177 33.02 39.91 2.92
C ALA A 177 31.56 39.72 3.37
N ALA A 178 30.74 40.77 3.29
CA ALA A 178 29.31 40.70 3.61
C ALA A 178 28.54 39.81 2.63
N GLU A 179 28.85 39.86 1.33
CA GLU A 179 28.28 38.99 0.32
C GLU A 179 28.65 37.52 0.56
N ALA A 180 29.90 37.24 0.91
CA ALA A 180 30.35 35.90 1.26
C ALA A 180 29.66 35.37 2.54
N GLU A 181 29.35 36.24 3.50
CA GLU A 181 28.64 35.88 4.72
C GLU A 181 27.19 35.48 4.42
N LEU A 182 26.50 36.27 3.59
CA LEU A 182 25.17 35.94 3.12
C LEU A 182 25.15 34.63 2.32
N ALA A 183 26.17 34.39 1.49
CA ALA A 183 26.31 33.13 0.74
C ALA A 183 26.47 31.92 1.67
N ALA A 184 27.31 32.03 2.70
CA ALA A 184 27.49 30.97 3.71
C ALA A 184 26.20 30.71 4.51
N ALA A 185 25.47 31.75 4.89
CA ALA A 185 24.18 31.62 5.57
C ALA A 185 23.15 30.87 4.69
N ARG A 186 23.02 31.25 3.40
CA ARG A 186 22.15 30.56 2.45
C ARG A 186 22.55 29.10 2.22
N ALA A 187 23.85 28.81 2.17
CA ALA A 187 24.34 27.44 2.03
C ALA A 187 23.97 26.60 3.26
N ARG A 188 24.02 27.19 4.47
CA ARG A 188 23.59 26.52 5.71
C ARG A 188 22.10 26.20 5.69
N ASP A 189 21.26 27.15 5.26
CA ASP A 189 19.83 26.90 5.08
C ASP A 189 19.58 25.79 4.03
N GLY A 190 20.38 25.78 2.96
CA GLY A 190 20.36 24.73 1.94
C GLY A 190 20.61 23.33 2.52
N VAL A 191 21.59 23.18 3.42
CA VAL A 191 21.85 21.90 4.12
C VAL A 191 20.65 21.49 4.97
N LEU A 192 20.05 22.42 5.72
CA LEU A 192 18.88 22.11 6.56
C LEU A 192 17.69 21.65 5.70
N LEU A 193 17.40 22.34 4.59
CA LEU A 193 16.34 21.96 3.67
C LEU A 193 16.60 20.59 3.03
N ALA A 194 17.84 20.30 2.62
CA ALA A 194 18.21 19.00 2.06
C ALA A 194 18.02 17.86 3.07
N ARG A 195 18.42 18.08 4.34
CA ARG A 195 18.23 17.10 5.43
C ARG A 195 16.75 16.86 5.74
N LEU A 196 15.93 17.91 5.76
CA LEU A 196 14.48 17.78 5.92
C LEU A 196 13.84 17.01 4.75
N ALA A 197 14.28 17.24 3.52
CA ALA A 197 13.80 16.49 2.36
C ALA A 197 14.20 15.00 2.44
N LEU A 198 15.41 14.70 2.90
CA LEU A 198 15.87 13.33 3.15
C LEU A 198 15.03 12.64 4.25
N ALA A 199 14.78 13.34 5.35
CA ALA A 199 13.93 12.85 6.43
C ALA A 199 12.50 12.53 5.96
N ALA A 200 11.90 13.43 5.18
CA ALA A 200 10.58 13.21 4.59
C ALA A 200 10.57 11.97 3.68
N ALA A 201 11.63 11.74 2.89
CA ALA A 201 11.77 10.55 2.06
C ALA A 201 11.90 9.24 2.87
N LEU A 202 12.47 9.31 4.08
CA LEU A 202 12.53 8.20 5.02
C LEU A 202 11.23 7.98 5.82
N ALA A 203 10.25 8.87 5.66
CA ALA A 203 9.03 8.92 6.46
C ALA A 203 9.32 9.00 7.98
N LEU A 204 10.40 9.70 8.35
CA LEU A 204 10.71 10.07 9.74
C LEU A 204 9.94 11.33 10.11
N ASP A 205 9.53 11.44 11.38
CA ASP A 205 8.94 12.69 11.89
C ASP A 205 10.02 13.79 11.83
N PRO A 206 9.77 14.93 11.15
CA PRO A 206 10.73 16.02 11.03
C PRO A 206 11.25 16.56 12.37
N LEU A 207 10.54 16.31 13.48
CA LEU A 207 10.97 16.71 14.82
C LEU A 207 12.08 15.84 15.43
N GLU A 208 12.35 14.65 14.89
CA GLU A 208 13.41 13.75 15.41
C GLU A 208 14.80 14.01 14.81
N ILE A 209 14.92 14.91 13.83
CA ILE A 209 16.17 15.20 13.10
C ILE A 209 16.97 16.38 13.67
N PHE A 210 16.39 17.13 14.62
CA PHE A 210 17.01 18.30 15.26
C PHE A 210 17.63 18.00 16.62
#